data_AF-A0A2H9NWP5-F1
#
_entry.id   AF-A0A2H9NWP5-F1
#
_cell.length_a   1.000
_cell.length_b   1.000
_cell.length_c   1.000
_cell.angle_alpha   90.00
_cell.angle_beta   90.00
_cell.angle_gamma   90.00
#
_symmetry.space_group_name_H-M   'P 1'
#
loop_
_entity.id
_entity.type
_entity.pdbx_description
1 polymer ?
#
loop_
_entity_poly.entity_id
_entity_poly.type
_entity_poly.pdbx_seq_one_letter_code
_entity_poly.pdbx_strand_id
1 'polypeptide(L)'
;MEGKMAERKEKTAGEMGFEILANFIGCSAELLNDMEKIKSILLDVAGKAGFTQVGECFYKFEPQGVTGIVLLAESHLSVHTWPEFGSAAVDIFSCAGKENAERALILLKDAFKPRRVTVHRIER
;
A
#
# COMPACT_ATOMS: atom_id res chain seq x y z
N MET A 1 35.04 -11.78 -4.25
CA MET A 1 34.12 -11.26 -3.22
C MET A 1 32.84 -12.08 -3.33
N GLU A 2 32.68 -13.03 -2.43
CA GLU A 2 31.54 -13.94 -2.40
C GLU A 2 30.30 -13.18 -1.93
N GLY A 3 29.26 -13.17 -2.77
CA GLY A 3 27.96 -12.59 -2.41
C GLY A 3 27.26 -13.49 -1.40
N LYS A 4 26.92 -12.92 -0.23
CA LYS A 4 26.01 -13.58 0.72
C LYS A 4 24.63 -13.70 0.09
N MET A 5 24.25 -14.91 -0.32
CA MET A 5 22.83 -15.26 -0.50
C MET A 5 22.14 -15.13 0.86
N ALA A 6 21.17 -14.23 0.96
CA ALA A 6 20.29 -14.17 2.12
C ALA A 6 19.41 -15.43 2.12
N GLU A 7 19.47 -16.20 3.22
CA GLU A 7 18.61 -17.37 3.42
C GLU A 7 17.13 -16.95 3.38
N ARG A 8 16.35 -17.56 2.47
CA ARG A 8 14.89 -17.49 2.51
C ARG A 8 14.40 -18.42 3.62
N LYS A 9 13.78 -17.86 4.65
CA LYS A 9 13.06 -18.65 5.66
C LYS A 9 11.90 -19.40 5.00
N GLU A 10 11.80 -20.68 5.30
CA GLU A 10 10.73 -21.57 4.85
C GLU A 10 9.40 -21.14 5.51
N LYS A 11 8.39 -20.80 4.71
CA LYS A 11 7.06 -20.42 5.20
C LYS A 11 6.31 -21.68 5.65
N THR A 12 5.87 -21.74 6.89
CA THR A 12 4.96 -22.78 7.39
C THR A 12 3.56 -22.59 6.80
N ALA A 13 2.82 -23.69 6.64
CA ALA A 13 1.52 -23.78 5.94
C ALA A 13 0.34 -22.97 6.54
N GLY A 14 0.60 -22.00 7.43
CA GLY A 14 -0.39 -21.11 8.04
C GLY A 14 -0.11 -19.61 7.89
N GLU A 15 0.97 -19.21 7.21
CA GLU A 15 1.32 -17.80 6.98
C GLU A 15 1.56 -17.56 5.48
N MET A 16 0.49 -17.61 4.67
CA MET A 16 0.57 -17.29 3.24
C MET A 16 0.89 -15.81 3.04
N GLY A 17 0.36 -14.94 3.91
CA GLY A 17 0.79 -13.54 4.00
C GLY A 17 0.14 -12.76 5.15
N PHE A 18 0.35 -11.44 5.16
CA PHE A 18 -0.23 -10.54 6.15
C PHE A 18 -0.88 -9.36 5.43
N GLU A 19 -2.15 -9.11 5.72
CA GLU A 19 -2.93 -8.05 5.08
C GLU A 19 -3.35 -6.98 6.08
N ILE A 20 -3.23 -5.72 5.66
CA ILE A 20 -3.71 -4.56 6.39
C ILE A 20 -4.75 -3.84 5.53
N LEU A 21 -5.96 -3.76 6.04
CA LEU A 21 -7.02 -2.91 5.50
C LEU A 21 -7.10 -1.63 6.33
N ALA A 22 -6.82 -0.49 5.71
CA ALA A 22 -6.78 0.80 6.39
C ALA A 22 -7.72 1.82 5.73
N ASN A 23 -8.51 2.51 6.55
CA ASN A 23 -9.25 3.70 6.10
C ASN A 23 -8.57 4.95 6.62
N PHE A 24 -8.18 5.82 5.70
CA PHE A 24 -7.59 7.12 5.94
C PHE A 24 -8.67 8.19 5.82
N ILE A 25 -8.86 8.99 6.85
CA ILE A 25 -9.93 10.00 6.94
C ILE A 25 -9.32 11.37 7.22
N GLY A 26 -9.77 12.38 6.49
CA GLY A 26 -9.29 13.76 6.59
C GLY A 26 -7.98 14.00 5.84
N CYS A 27 -7.81 13.36 4.67
CA CYS A 27 -6.71 13.64 3.75
C CYS A 27 -7.03 14.88 2.88
N SER A 28 -6.00 15.47 2.26
CA SER A 28 -6.17 16.58 1.29
C SER A 28 -6.97 16.10 0.07
N ALA A 29 -8.06 16.80 -0.26
CA ALA A 29 -8.84 16.51 -1.46
C ALA A 29 -8.03 16.71 -2.75
N GLU A 30 -7.09 17.68 -2.77
CA GLU A 30 -6.19 17.87 -3.91
C GLU A 30 -5.29 16.65 -4.12
N LEU A 31 -4.73 16.09 -3.05
CA LEU A 31 -3.94 14.86 -3.14
C LEU A 31 -4.79 13.68 -3.59
N LEU A 32 -5.97 13.50 -3.00
CA LEU A 32 -6.86 12.37 -3.32
C LEU A 32 -7.37 12.40 -4.76
N ASN A 33 -7.37 13.56 -5.41
CA ASN A 33 -7.79 13.70 -6.81
C ASN A 33 -6.62 13.76 -7.81
N ASP A 34 -5.38 13.52 -7.35
CA ASP A 34 -4.17 13.61 -8.16
C ASP A 34 -3.58 12.21 -8.38
N MET A 35 -3.92 11.63 -9.54
CA MET A 35 -3.50 10.27 -9.90
C MET A 35 -1.97 10.11 -9.96
N GLU A 36 -1.24 11.09 -10.48
CA GLU A 36 0.21 11.00 -10.62
C GLU A 36 0.91 11.09 -9.26
N LYS A 37 0.42 11.93 -8.34
CA LYS A 37 0.94 11.95 -6.97
C LYS A 37 0.65 10.65 -6.24
N ILE A 38 -0.56 10.12 -6.33
CA ILE A 38 -0.94 8.85 -5.70
C ILE A 38 -0.06 7.72 -6.26
N LYS A 39 0.11 7.65 -7.57
CA LYS A 39 1.00 6.71 -8.23
C LYS A 39 2.43 6.79 -7.69
N SER A 40 3.00 7.99 -7.67
CA SER A 40 4.35 8.22 -7.13
C SER A 40 4.48 7.77 -5.67
N ILE A 41 3.48 8.06 -4.84
CA ILE A 41 3.46 7.64 -3.43
C ILE A 41 3.46 6.11 -3.32
N LEU A 42 2.57 5.41 -4.04
CA LEU A 42 2.46 3.95 -3.93
C LEU A 42 3.74 3.24 -4.39
N LEU A 43 4.38 3.72 -5.48
CA LEU A 43 5.63 3.16 -5.98
C LEU A 43 6.81 3.42 -5.01
N ASP A 44 6.90 4.63 -4.45
CA ASP A 44 7.93 4.98 -3.46
C ASP A 44 7.75 4.18 -2.16
N VAL A 45 6.51 4.06 -1.67
CA VAL A 45 6.16 3.22 -0.52
C VAL A 45 6.55 1.77 -0.80
N ALA A 46 6.21 1.22 -1.96
CA ALA A 46 6.51 -0.16 -2.28
C ALA A 46 8.02 -0.42 -2.25
N GLY A 47 8.83 0.46 -2.85
CA GLY A 47 10.29 0.37 -2.81
C GLY A 47 10.85 0.51 -1.39
N LYS A 48 10.43 1.53 -0.64
CA LYS A 48 10.91 1.79 0.72
C LYS A 48 10.47 0.76 1.74
N ALA A 49 9.35 0.08 1.52
CA ALA A 49 8.87 -1.02 2.34
C ALA A 49 9.53 -2.37 1.98
N GLY A 50 10.40 -2.41 0.97
CA GLY A 50 11.14 -3.60 0.57
C GLY A 50 10.33 -4.58 -0.27
N PHE A 51 9.29 -4.12 -0.96
CA PHE A 51 8.51 -4.94 -1.88
C PHE A 51 9.11 -4.95 -3.29
N THR A 52 9.06 -6.11 -3.94
CA THR A 52 9.35 -6.23 -5.37
C THR A 52 8.09 -5.92 -6.16
N GLN A 53 8.14 -4.84 -6.93
CA GLN A 53 7.07 -4.42 -7.83
C GLN A 53 7.14 -5.22 -9.13
N VAL A 54 5.98 -5.65 -9.65
CA VAL A 54 5.88 -6.39 -10.93
C VAL A 54 4.96 -5.71 -11.94
N GLY A 55 4.15 -4.75 -11.51
CA GLY A 55 3.28 -3.98 -12.38
C GLY A 55 2.43 -2.97 -11.63
N GLU A 56 1.65 -2.19 -12.36
CA GLU A 56 0.78 -1.17 -11.81
C GLU A 56 -0.42 -0.88 -12.71
N CYS A 57 -1.52 -0.42 -12.13
CA CYS A 57 -2.68 0.08 -12.85
C CYS A 57 -3.33 1.20 -12.05
N PHE A 58 -3.61 2.32 -12.71
CA PHE A 58 -4.23 3.49 -12.09
C PHE A 58 -5.35 4.02 -13.00
N TYR A 59 -6.42 4.49 -12.38
CA TYR A 59 -7.54 5.10 -13.07
C TYR A 59 -8.07 6.27 -12.27
N LYS A 60 -8.17 7.44 -12.91
CA LYS A 60 -8.84 8.61 -12.38
C LYS A 60 -10.28 8.65 -12.88
N PHE A 61 -11.21 8.77 -11.95
CA PHE A 61 -12.64 8.87 -12.25
C PHE A 61 -13.07 10.31 -12.49
N GLU A 62 -14.18 10.44 -13.21
CA GLU A 62 -14.92 11.68 -13.36
C GLU A 62 -16.17 11.65 -12.46
N PRO A 63 -16.46 12.72 -11.69
CA PRO A 63 -15.76 14.01 -11.69
C PRO A 63 -14.45 14.02 -10.87
N GLN A 64 -14.21 13.03 -10.02
CA GLN A 64 -13.00 12.97 -9.17
C GLN A 64 -12.75 11.59 -8.58
N GLY A 65 -11.56 11.42 -8.00
CA GLY A 65 -11.13 10.22 -7.29
C GLY A 65 -10.26 9.31 -8.14
N VAL A 66 -9.49 8.46 -7.46
CA VAL A 66 -8.49 7.60 -8.06
C VAL A 66 -8.61 6.20 -7.46
N THR A 67 -8.57 5.19 -8.34
CA THR A 67 -8.22 3.82 -7.97
C THR A 67 -6.79 3.56 -8.44
N GLY A 68 -5.97 3.00 -7.58
CA GLY A 68 -4.60 2.63 -7.89
C GLY A 68 -4.25 1.27 -7.30
N ILE A 69 -3.52 0.46 -8.06
CA ILE A 69 -2.95 -0.79 -7.59
C ILE A 69 -1.51 -0.93 -8.08
N VAL A 70 -0.62 -1.29 -7.18
CA VAL A 70 0.73 -1.75 -7.47
C VAL A 70 0.76 -3.25 -7.20
N LEU A 71 1.03 -4.01 -8.27
CA LEU A 71 1.22 -5.45 -8.20
C LEU A 71 2.60 -5.72 -7.61
N LEU A 72 2.64 -6.53 -6.56
CA LEU A 72 3.86 -7.04 -5.96
C LEU A 72 4.02 -8.51 -6.37
N ALA A 73 5.23 -9.06 -6.24
CA ALA A 73 5.54 -10.40 -6.76
C ALA A 73 4.50 -11.49 -6.45
N GLU A 74 3.92 -11.50 -5.23
CA GLU A 74 2.88 -12.44 -4.80
C GLU A 74 1.77 -11.76 -3.98
N SER A 75 1.59 -10.44 -4.11
CA SER A 75 0.64 -9.66 -3.29
C SER A 75 0.36 -8.29 -3.94
N HIS A 76 -0.17 -7.31 -3.20
CA HIS A 76 -0.50 -6.00 -3.77
C HIS A 76 -0.53 -4.86 -2.75
N LEU A 77 -0.39 -3.65 -3.26
CA LEU A 77 -0.75 -2.41 -2.57
C LEU A 77 -1.83 -1.72 -3.39
N SER A 78 -2.99 -1.44 -2.81
CA SER A 78 -4.07 -0.74 -3.51
C SER A 78 -4.62 0.44 -2.72
N VAL A 79 -5.22 1.38 -3.46
CA VAL A 79 -5.90 2.55 -2.91
C VAL A 79 -7.14 2.88 -3.72
N HIS A 80 -8.20 3.26 -3.02
CA HIS A 80 -9.41 3.86 -3.57
C HIS A 80 -9.69 5.16 -2.82
N THR A 81 -9.92 6.26 -3.52
CA THR A 81 -10.07 7.58 -2.90
C THR A 81 -11.43 8.21 -3.19
N TRP A 82 -11.95 8.95 -2.21
CA TRP A 82 -13.12 9.83 -2.36
C TRP A 82 -12.76 11.24 -1.88
N PRO A 83 -12.30 12.13 -2.79
CA PRO A 83 -11.89 13.49 -2.45
C PRO A 83 -12.97 14.31 -1.73
N GLU A 84 -14.25 14.13 -2.10
CA GLU A 84 -15.42 14.78 -1.49
C GLU A 84 -15.57 14.48 0.00
N PHE A 85 -15.05 13.35 0.46
CA PHE A 85 -15.10 12.92 1.86
C PHE A 85 -13.74 13.03 2.54
N GLY A 86 -12.71 13.49 1.83
CA GLY A 86 -11.33 13.48 2.31
C GLY A 86 -10.88 12.08 2.74
N SER A 87 -11.37 11.03 2.09
CA SER A 87 -11.15 9.64 2.50
C SER A 87 -10.40 8.80 1.46
N ALA A 88 -9.64 7.83 1.95
CA ALA A 88 -9.06 6.78 1.13
C ALA A 88 -9.15 5.44 1.85
N ALA A 89 -9.52 4.39 1.11
CA ALA A 89 -9.37 3.00 1.53
C ALA A 89 -8.06 2.47 0.93
N VAL A 90 -7.24 1.87 1.77
CA VAL A 90 -5.91 1.35 1.42
C VAL A 90 -5.86 -0.12 1.82
N ASP A 91 -5.38 -0.98 0.93
CA ASP A 91 -5.10 -2.38 1.20
C ASP A 91 -3.62 -2.66 0.98
N ILE A 92 -2.96 -3.19 2.01
CA ILE A 92 -1.56 -3.58 1.99
C ILE A 92 -1.53 -5.08 2.24
N PHE A 93 -1.45 -5.86 1.17
CA PHE A 93 -1.22 -7.28 1.27
C PHE A 93 0.28 -7.55 1.11
N SER A 94 0.90 -8.23 2.07
CA SER A 94 2.31 -8.54 2.08
C SER A 94 2.55 -10.05 2.19
N CYS A 95 3.17 -10.61 1.16
CA CYS A 95 3.78 -11.94 1.23
C CYS A 95 5.24 -11.90 1.74
N ALA A 96 5.83 -10.70 1.91
CA ALA A 96 7.18 -10.51 2.46
C ALA A 96 7.20 -10.55 4.00
N GLY A 97 6.04 -10.49 4.64
CA GLY A 97 5.87 -10.56 6.09
C GLY A 97 5.18 -9.33 6.67
N LYS A 98 4.80 -9.44 7.96
CA LYS A 98 4.10 -8.39 8.72
C LYS A 98 4.88 -7.08 8.81
N GLU A 99 6.20 -7.15 8.98
CA GLU A 99 7.04 -5.96 9.14
C GLU A 99 6.99 -5.05 7.90
N ASN A 100 7.04 -5.63 6.70
CA ASN A 100 6.94 -4.87 5.45
C ASN A 100 5.57 -4.19 5.31
N ALA A 101 4.49 -4.88 5.70
CA ALA A 101 3.15 -4.30 5.66
C ALA A 101 3.00 -3.12 6.63
N GLU A 102 3.46 -3.26 7.87
CA GLU A 102 3.43 -2.17 8.87
C GLU A 102 4.31 -0.98 8.43
N ARG A 103 5.47 -1.26 7.83
CA ARG A 103 6.34 -0.23 7.25
C ARG A 103 5.64 0.53 6.13
N ALA A 104 4.96 -0.17 5.22
CA ALA A 104 4.17 0.47 4.18
C ALA A 104 3.04 1.33 4.75
N LEU A 105 2.34 0.85 5.77
CA LEU A 105 1.29 1.62 6.47
C LEU A 105 1.85 2.92 7.06
N ILE A 106 3.01 2.88 7.71
CA ILE A 106 3.67 4.08 8.27
C ILE A 106 3.97 5.09 7.16
N LEU A 107 4.61 4.64 6.09
CA LEU A 107 4.98 5.51 4.96
C LEU A 107 3.74 6.11 4.27
N LEU A 108 2.68 5.33 4.12
CA LEU A 108 1.41 5.82 3.55
C LEU A 108 0.74 6.85 4.46
N LYS A 109 0.79 6.66 5.79
CA LYS A 109 0.29 7.68 6.73
C LYS A 109 1.08 8.98 6.64
N ASP A 110 2.40 8.90 6.50
CA ASP A 110 3.25 10.08 6.37
C ASP A 110 3.00 10.84 5.06
N ALA A 111 2.71 10.10 3.97
CA ALA A 111 2.42 10.68 2.67
C ALA A 111 1.01 11.28 2.58
N PHE A 112 -0.02 10.56 3.01
CA PHE A 112 -1.42 10.99 2.93
C PHE A 112 -1.83 11.94 4.05
N LYS A 113 -1.09 11.94 5.18
CA LYS A 113 -1.34 12.75 6.39
C LYS A 113 -2.81 12.73 6.85
N PRO A 114 -3.44 11.55 6.99
CA PRO A 114 -4.82 11.47 7.44
C PRO A 114 -4.96 12.01 8.87
N ARG A 115 -6.06 12.71 9.14
CA ARG A 115 -6.43 13.11 10.50
C ARG A 115 -6.79 11.91 11.38
N ARG A 116 -7.38 10.87 10.81
CA ARG A 116 -7.76 9.64 11.52
C ARG A 116 -7.53 8.41 10.64
N VAL A 117 -7.10 7.32 11.27
CA VAL A 117 -6.87 6.04 10.61
C VAL A 117 -7.58 4.92 11.38
N THR A 118 -8.33 4.07 10.68
CA THR A 118 -8.79 2.78 11.22
C THR A 118 -8.06 1.67 10.50
N VAL A 119 -7.65 0.61 11.22
CA VAL A 119 -6.81 -0.45 10.67
C VAL A 119 -7.35 -1.81 11.11
N HIS A 120 -7.52 -2.71 10.15
CA HIS A 120 -7.76 -4.14 10.39
C HIS A 120 -6.57 -4.94 9.88
N ARG A 121 -6.12 -5.91 10.68
CA ARG A 121 -4.96 -6.76 10.39
C ARG A 121 -5.42 -8.19 10.29
N ILE A 122 -5.01 -8.88 9.24
CA ILE A 122 -5.48 -10.22 8.90
C ILE A 122 -4.26 -11.09 8.57
N GLU A 123 -4.15 -12.24 9.23
CA GLU A 123 -3.25 -13.31 8.80
C GLU A 123 -3.92 -14.05 7.64
N ARG A 124 -3.18 -14.22 6.54
CA ARG A 124 -3.65 -14.84 5.30
C ARG A 124 -3.02 -16.20 5.12
#